data_AF-A0A3M1JE90-F1
#
_entry.id   AF-A0A3M1JE90-F1
#
_cell.length_a   1.000
_cell.length_b   1.000
_cell.length_c   1.000
_cell.angle_alpha   90.00
_cell.angle_beta   90.00
_cell.angle_gamma   90.00
#
_symmetry.space_group_name_H-M   'P 1'
#
loop_
_entity.id
_entity.type
_entity.pdbx_description
1 polymer ?
#
loop_
_entity_poly.entity_id
_entity_poly.type
_entity_poly.pdbx_seq_one_letter_code
_entity_poly.pdbx_strand_id
1 'polypeptide(L)'
;MRYNYLWIVLGILAIIGLLPALVSLEQTQQIADDTPVAEVLRQLGQVPPDHLPNTDIEGVSAEVGRQLVLQGIAHKPEGGSTKRQSKHFVCTSCHNVVKEDPKLTVADPAARLQYAETHDLPFLPGTTLYGVVNRSSYYNGDYSKKYGDLVRPARKNLRAAIALCATECAQGRELEDWEMESILAYLWQIDLKMSDLNLPEEEIRQLERAIQSGSQGDQTDARELLQSAYLSYSPATFVPPPPNREIGYEGVEGDPANGRIIYERSCLHCHGQQRYSFFNLDHSAYSFDFLRKHFPRYTRYSTYQVVRYGTSPLNGKKAYMPHYTLERMSNQQLEDLRAYVEQQAQ
;
A
#
# COMPACT_ATOMS: atom_id res chain seq x y z
N MET A 1 -25.63 70.06 -40.68
CA MET A 1 -25.81 69.23 -39.45
C MET A 1 -26.07 67.74 -39.76
N ARG A 2 -25.34 67.11 -40.70
CA ARG A 2 -25.49 65.67 -40.98
C ARG A 2 -24.18 64.88 -41.06
N TYR A 3 -23.03 65.54 -40.90
CA TYR A 3 -21.71 64.91 -41.02
C TYR A 3 -21.01 64.60 -39.69
N ASN A 4 -21.57 65.01 -38.55
CA ASN A 4 -20.93 64.80 -37.23
C ASN A 4 -21.32 63.49 -36.54
N TYR A 5 -22.39 62.81 -36.97
CA TYR A 5 -22.83 61.55 -36.33
C TYR A 5 -22.08 60.31 -36.84
N LEU A 6 -21.56 60.35 -38.09
CA LEU A 6 -20.90 59.19 -38.69
C LEU A 6 -19.53 58.90 -38.03
N TRP A 7 -18.80 59.95 -37.66
CA TRP A 7 -17.50 59.84 -37.00
C TRP A 7 -17.59 59.39 -35.54
N ILE A 8 -18.69 59.73 -34.85
CA ILE A 8 -18.94 59.28 -33.47
C ILE A 8 -19.30 57.79 -33.44
N VAL A 9 -20.09 57.30 -34.41
CA VAL A 9 -20.45 55.87 -34.51
C VAL A 9 -19.25 55.01 -34.90
N LEU A 10 -18.39 55.49 -35.81
CA LEU A 10 -17.14 54.79 -36.19
C LEU A 10 -16.11 54.75 -35.05
N GLY A 11 -16.03 55.80 -34.22
CA GLY A 11 -15.16 55.81 -33.02
C GLY A 11 -15.60 54.83 -31.93
N ILE A 12 -16.91 54.64 -31.73
CA ILE A 12 -17.44 53.68 -30.75
C ILE A 12 -17.27 52.23 -31.24
N LEU A 13 -17.42 51.97 -32.54
CA LEU A 13 -17.16 50.65 -33.13
C LEU A 13 -15.68 50.25 -33.08
N ALA A 14 -14.75 51.21 -33.18
CA ALA A 14 -13.32 50.95 -33.02
C ALA A 14 -12.92 50.61 -31.57
N ILE A 15 -13.63 51.14 -30.56
CA ILE A 15 -13.39 50.82 -29.14
C ILE A 15 -14.00 49.45 -28.77
N ILE A 16 -15.13 49.06 -29.36
CA ILE A 16 -15.75 47.75 -29.14
C ILE A 16 -14.96 46.63 -29.87
N GLY A 17 -14.29 46.95 -30.99
CA GLY A 17 -13.43 46.00 -31.72
C GLY A 17 -12.06 45.71 -31.08
N LEU A 18 -11.65 46.51 -30.08
CA LEU A 18 -10.36 46.34 -29.36
C LEU A 18 -10.50 45.60 -28.02
N LEU A 19 -11.72 45.19 -27.63
CA LEU A 19 -12.00 44.53 -26.36
C LEU A 19 -11.97 42.98 -26.33
N PRO A 20 -11.79 42.19 -27.41
CA PRO A 20 -11.72 40.74 -27.25
C PRO A 20 -10.31 40.19 -26.96
N ALA A 21 -9.28 41.03 -26.82
CA ALA A 21 -7.88 40.56 -26.66
C ALA A 21 -7.42 40.35 -25.20
N LEU A 22 -8.30 40.54 -24.21
CA LEU A 22 -7.97 40.40 -22.78
C LEU A 22 -8.85 39.37 -22.06
N VAL A 23 -9.55 38.51 -22.79
CA VAL A 23 -9.93 37.21 -22.24
C VAL A 23 -8.71 36.34 -22.40
N SER A 24 -7.79 36.41 -21.42
CA SER A 24 -6.88 35.30 -21.18
C SER A 24 -7.81 34.11 -20.98
N LEU A 25 -7.90 33.23 -21.98
CA LEU A 25 -8.34 31.88 -21.74
C LEU A 25 -7.30 31.36 -20.74
N GLU A 26 -7.60 31.48 -19.45
CA GLU A 26 -6.89 30.76 -18.41
C GLU A 26 -6.93 29.31 -18.87
N GLN A 27 -5.82 28.87 -19.45
CA GLN A 27 -5.62 27.48 -19.76
C GLN A 27 -5.45 26.84 -18.39
N THR A 28 -6.57 26.49 -17.76
CA THR A 28 -6.60 25.78 -16.50
C THR A 28 -5.78 24.53 -16.72
N GLN A 29 -4.61 24.48 -16.09
CA GLN A 29 -3.77 23.29 -16.12
C GLN A 29 -4.57 22.18 -15.46
N GLN A 30 -5.13 21.30 -16.29
CA GLN A 30 -6.01 20.24 -15.82
C GLN A 30 -5.16 19.16 -15.15
N ILE A 31 -5.49 18.81 -13.91
CA ILE A 31 -4.84 17.69 -13.23
C ILE A 31 -5.34 16.40 -13.89
N ALA A 32 -4.46 15.66 -14.55
CA ALA A 32 -4.80 14.39 -15.19
C ALA A 32 -4.99 13.26 -14.17
N ASP A 33 -5.85 12.29 -14.47
CA ASP A 33 -6.19 11.14 -13.62
C ASP A 33 -4.97 10.30 -13.20
N ASP A 34 -3.96 10.19 -14.07
CA ASP A 34 -2.72 9.44 -13.84
C ASP A 34 -1.59 10.30 -13.25
N THR A 35 -1.87 11.57 -12.93
CA THR A 35 -0.91 12.45 -12.26
C THR A 35 -0.58 11.85 -10.88
N PRO A 36 0.71 11.70 -10.53
CA PRO A 36 1.09 11.25 -9.20
C PRO A 36 0.66 12.25 -8.12
N VAL A 37 0.15 11.77 -6.99
CA VAL A 37 -0.27 12.65 -5.88
C VAL A 37 0.91 13.47 -5.36
N ALA A 38 2.11 12.88 -5.29
CA ALA A 38 3.30 13.61 -4.84
C ALA A 38 3.68 14.76 -5.80
N GLU A 39 3.38 14.63 -7.10
CA GLU A 39 3.57 15.70 -8.07
C GLU A 39 2.64 16.88 -7.78
N VAL A 40 1.35 16.62 -7.56
CA VAL A 40 0.37 17.65 -7.24
C VAL A 40 0.73 18.35 -5.93
N LEU A 41 1.13 17.60 -4.90
CA LEU A 41 1.60 18.18 -3.64
C LEU A 41 2.81 19.09 -3.84
N ARG A 42 3.76 18.72 -4.71
CA ARG A 42 4.92 19.55 -5.05
C ARG A 42 4.51 20.84 -5.78
N GLN A 43 3.56 20.75 -6.71
CA GLN A 43 3.00 21.93 -7.40
C GLN A 43 2.29 22.89 -6.42
N LEU A 44 1.69 22.33 -5.37
CA LEU A 44 1.13 23.08 -4.23
C LEU A 44 2.20 23.54 -3.22
N GLY A 45 3.49 23.49 -3.56
CA GLY A 45 4.58 23.99 -2.72
C GLY A 45 4.93 23.11 -1.52
N GLN A 46 4.51 21.84 -1.49
CA GLN A 46 4.95 20.92 -0.45
C GLN A 46 6.47 20.70 -0.54
N VAL A 47 7.14 20.80 0.61
CA VAL A 47 8.54 20.39 0.73
C VAL A 47 8.66 18.90 0.41
N PRO A 48 9.53 18.50 -0.53
CA PRO A 48 9.71 17.09 -0.85
C PRO A 48 10.12 16.28 0.39
N PRO A 49 9.62 15.04 0.54
CA PRO A 49 9.99 14.20 1.66
C PRO A 49 11.46 13.78 1.55
N ASP A 50 12.05 13.36 2.68
CA ASP A 50 13.45 12.93 2.76
C ASP A 50 13.73 11.62 2.00
N HIS A 51 12.69 10.91 1.54
CA HIS A 51 12.74 9.65 0.80
C HIS A 51 12.66 9.78 -0.73
N LEU A 52 12.98 10.95 -1.30
CA LEU A 52 13.29 11.02 -2.74
C LEU A 52 14.50 10.13 -3.06
N PRO A 53 14.48 9.37 -4.19
CA PRO A 53 15.58 8.49 -4.55
C PRO A 53 16.81 9.31 -4.96
N ASN A 54 17.99 8.90 -4.50
CA ASN A 54 19.26 9.46 -4.97
C ASN A 54 19.68 8.74 -6.25
N THR A 55 19.41 9.35 -7.39
CA THR A 55 19.74 8.82 -8.72
C THR A 55 21.17 9.08 -9.17
N ASP A 56 21.97 9.79 -8.37
CA ASP A 56 23.38 10.06 -8.68
C ASP A 56 24.29 8.86 -8.35
N ILE A 57 23.79 7.89 -7.59
CA ILE A 57 24.53 6.65 -7.28
C ILE A 57 24.52 5.75 -8.52
N GLU A 58 25.71 5.31 -8.94
CA GLU A 58 25.85 4.40 -10.06
C GLU A 58 25.02 3.13 -9.86
N GLY A 59 24.27 2.75 -10.90
CA GLY A 59 23.43 1.56 -10.88
C GLY A 59 22.00 1.76 -10.39
N VAL A 60 21.67 2.93 -9.87
CA VAL A 60 20.32 3.23 -9.42
C VAL A 60 19.36 3.26 -10.59
N SER A 61 18.33 2.42 -10.55
CA SER A 61 17.21 2.49 -11.49
C SER A 61 15.95 1.90 -10.90
N ALA A 62 14.80 2.41 -11.34
CA ALA A 62 13.51 1.88 -10.92
C ALA A 62 13.30 0.42 -11.38
N GLU A 63 13.87 0.02 -12.52
CA GLU A 63 13.77 -1.37 -12.99
C GLU A 63 14.56 -2.33 -12.08
N VAL A 64 15.76 -1.95 -11.64
CA VAL A 64 16.50 -2.71 -10.61
C VAL A 64 15.67 -2.80 -9.33
N GLY A 65 15.08 -1.69 -8.89
CA GLY A 65 14.23 -1.66 -7.70
C GLY A 65 13.05 -2.62 -7.81
N ARG A 66 12.38 -2.61 -8.96
CA ARG A 66 11.28 -3.52 -9.27
C ARG A 66 11.73 -4.98 -9.21
N GLN A 67 12.89 -5.32 -9.78
CA GLN A 67 13.44 -6.67 -9.71
C GLN A 67 13.73 -7.10 -8.27
N LEU A 68 14.33 -6.22 -7.46
CA LEU A 68 14.57 -6.49 -6.04
C LEU A 68 13.26 -6.71 -5.26
N VAL A 69 12.25 -5.87 -5.46
CA VAL A 69 10.95 -5.98 -4.78
C VAL A 69 10.20 -7.26 -5.18
N LEU A 70 10.16 -7.58 -6.46
CA LEU A 70 9.36 -8.70 -6.99
C LEU A 70 10.08 -10.05 -6.93
N GLN A 71 11.41 -10.06 -7.06
CA GLN A 71 12.20 -11.28 -7.26
C GLN A 71 13.30 -11.46 -6.20
N GLY A 72 13.65 -10.41 -5.45
CA GLY A 72 14.73 -10.46 -4.45
C GLY A 72 16.13 -10.59 -5.06
N ILE A 73 16.28 -10.42 -6.38
CA ILE A 73 17.52 -10.44 -7.15
C ILE A 73 17.39 -9.43 -8.28
N ALA A 74 18.49 -8.80 -8.67
CA ALA A 74 18.54 -7.87 -9.78
C ALA A 74 19.88 -7.96 -10.53
N HIS A 75 19.99 -7.30 -11.67
CA HIS A 75 21.26 -7.15 -12.38
C HIS A 75 22.15 -6.09 -11.73
N LYS A 76 23.46 -6.36 -11.70
CA LYS A 76 24.46 -5.40 -11.21
C LYS A 76 24.87 -4.42 -12.32
N PRO A 77 25.34 -3.21 -11.96
CA PRO A 77 25.84 -2.23 -12.95
C PRO A 77 27.03 -2.76 -13.76
N GLU A 78 27.96 -3.45 -13.09
CA GLU A 78 29.16 -4.02 -13.69
C GLU A 78 28.93 -5.39 -14.37
N GLY A 79 27.67 -5.83 -14.46
CA GLY A 79 27.30 -7.13 -15.01
C GLY A 79 27.14 -8.25 -13.96
N GLY A 80 26.38 -9.27 -14.34
CA GLY A 80 25.96 -10.35 -13.44
C GLY A 80 24.73 -9.99 -12.59
N SER A 81 24.45 -10.81 -11.57
CA SER A 81 23.30 -10.65 -10.67
C SER A 81 23.72 -10.38 -9.24
N THR A 82 22.88 -9.67 -8.48
CA THR A 82 23.04 -9.51 -7.04
C THR A 82 22.92 -10.85 -6.33
N LYS A 83 23.48 -10.93 -5.11
CA LYS A 83 23.13 -12.04 -4.21
C LYS A 83 21.65 -11.88 -3.84
N ARG A 84 20.93 -12.99 -3.72
CA ARG A 84 19.54 -12.97 -3.27
C ARG A 84 19.40 -12.18 -1.96
N GLN A 85 18.45 -11.24 -1.93
CA GLN A 85 18.16 -10.39 -0.78
C GLN A 85 17.82 -11.24 0.45
N SER A 86 16.93 -12.23 0.29
CA SER A 86 16.64 -13.23 1.32
C SER A 86 16.42 -14.60 0.72
N LYS A 87 16.84 -15.64 1.44
CA LYS A 87 16.56 -17.04 1.06
C LYS A 87 15.09 -17.44 1.25
N HIS A 88 14.30 -16.64 1.98
CA HIS A 88 12.99 -17.04 2.48
C HIS A 88 11.85 -16.21 1.91
N PHE A 89 12.04 -14.89 1.79
CA PHE A 89 10.97 -13.98 1.41
C PHE A 89 11.45 -12.93 0.41
N VAL A 90 10.55 -12.48 -0.43
CA VAL A 90 10.68 -11.24 -1.20
C VAL A 90 9.63 -10.26 -0.69
N CYS A 91 9.67 -8.99 -1.08
CA CYS A 91 8.72 -8.01 -0.59
C CYS A 91 7.26 -8.44 -0.88
N THR A 92 7.01 -9.00 -2.06
CA THR A 92 5.70 -9.52 -2.47
C THR A 92 5.28 -10.83 -1.82
N SER A 93 6.12 -11.41 -0.96
CA SER A 93 5.66 -12.45 -0.02
C SER A 93 4.64 -11.89 0.97
N CYS A 94 4.76 -10.60 1.33
CA CYS A 94 3.95 -9.98 2.38
C CYS A 94 3.21 -8.70 1.94
N HIS A 95 3.56 -8.10 0.80
CA HIS A 95 3.02 -6.82 0.37
C HIS A 95 2.54 -6.84 -1.08
N ASN A 96 1.39 -6.22 -1.36
CA ASN A 96 0.99 -5.93 -2.74
C ASN A 96 1.82 -4.76 -3.31
N VAL A 97 1.88 -4.67 -4.64
CA VAL A 97 2.52 -3.54 -5.37
C VAL A 97 1.52 -2.71 -6.19
N VAL A 98 0.23 -3.00 -6.00
CA VAL A 98 -0.91 -2.30 -6.58
C VAL A 98 -1.86 -1.85 -5.46
N LYS A 99 -2.80 -0.96 -5.78
CA LYS A 99 -3.87 -0.56 -4.85
C LYS A 99 -4.63 -1.81 -4.40
N GLU A 100 -4.92 -1.89 -3.10
CA GLU A 100 -5.68 -2.98 -2.49
C GLU A 100 -6.85 -2.47 -1.62
N ASP A 101 -6.80 -1.21 -1.20
CA ASP A 101 -7.83 -0.57 -0.40
C ASP A 101 -8.75 0.22 -1.34
N PRO A 102 -10.05 -0.12 -1.43
CA PRO A 102 -10.98 0.62 -2.30
C PRO A 102 -11.16 2.07 -1.85
N LYS A 103 -11.12 2.31 -0.53
CA LYS A 103 -11.19 3.64 0.09
C LYS A 103 -9.91 3.91 0.88
N LEU A 104 -9.09 4.85 0.40
CA LEU A 104 -7.76 5.09 0.94
C LEU A 104 -7.73 5.78 2.31
N THR A 105 -8.86 6.31 2.78
CA THR A 105 -9.00 6.98 4.09
C THR A 105 -9.34 6.04 5.24
N VAL A 106 -9.52 4.74 4.98
CA VAL A 106 -9.87 3.76 6.02
C VAL A 106 -9.13 2.44 5.80
N ALA A 107 -8.65 1.83 6.88
CA ALA A 107 -8.07 0.50 6.84
C ALA A 107 -9.15 -0.55 7.12
N ASP A 108 -10.00 -0.84 6.13
CA ASP A 108 -11.12 -1.77 6.26
C ASP A 108 -10.75 -3.17 5.73
N PRO A 109 -10.63 -4.18 6.60
CA PRO A 109 -10.28 -5.54 6.20
C PRO A 109 -11.37 -6.23 5.37
N ALA A 110 -12.65 -5.96 5.59
CA ALA A 110 -13.75 -6.59 4.87
C ALA A 110 -13.82 -6.05 3.44
N ALA A 111 -13.75 -4.72 3.28
CA ALA A 111 -13.72 -4.09 1.97
C ALA A 111 -12.49 -4.52 1.15
N ARG A 112 -11.33 -4.68 1.81
CA ARG A 112 -10.10 -5.17 1.17
C ARG A 112 -10.21 -6.61 0.68
N LEU A 113 -10.87 -7.49 1.43
CA LEU A 113 -11.05 -8.89 0.99
C LEU A 113 -11.87 -8.96 -0.30
N GLN A 114 -12.97 -8.21 -0.36
CA GLN A 114 -13.81 -8.10 -1.56
C GLN A 114 -13.06 -7.46 -2.73
N TYR A 115 -12.29 -6.41 -2.47
CA TYR A 115 -11.44 -5.80 -3.48
C TYR A 115 -10.40 -6.78 -4.02
N ALA A 116 -9.76 -7.55 -3.13
CA ALA A 116 -8.77 -8.54 -3.51
C ALA A 116 -9.37 -9.67 -4.38
N GLU A 117 -10.57 -10.16 -4.07
CA GLU A 117 -11.24 -11.15 -4.92
C GLU A 117 -11.57 -10.60 -6.31
N THR A 118 -12.18 -9.42 -6.37
CA THR A 118 -12.64 -8.80 -7.63
C THR A 118 -11.49 -8.41 -8.57
N HIS A 119 -10.29 -8.18 -8.03
CA HIS A 119 -9.10 -7.76 -8.78
C HIS A 119 -8.00 -8.83 -8.86
N ASP A 120 -8.30 -10.08 -8.49
CA ASP A 120 -7.35 -11.20 -8.51
C ASP A 120 -6.05 -10.94 -7.71
N LEU A 121 -6.17 -10.25 -6.57
CA LEU A 121 -5.04 -9.88 -5.72
C LEU A 121 -4.88 -10.86 -4.54
N PRO A 122 -3.65 -11.10 -4.07
CA PRO A 122 -3.45 -11.81 -2.82
C PRO A 122 -3.86 -10.94 -1.62
N PHE A 123 -4.33 -11.60 -0.56
CA PHE A 123 -4.78 -10.97 0.69
C PHE A 123 -3.69 -11.07 1.76
N LEU A 124 -2.83 -10.06 1.79
CA LEU A 124 -1.52 -10.12 2.43
C LEU A 124 -1.43 -9.43 3.80
N PRO A 125 -0.51 -9.86 4.67
CA PRO A 125 -0.40 -9.36 6.05
C PRO A 125 0.27 -7.99 6.14
N GLY A 126 1.08 -7.60 5.16
CA GLY A 126 1.86 -6.37 5.20
C GLY A 126 1.29 -5.31 4.27
N THR A 127 1.24 -4.05 4.73
CA THR A 127 1.11 -2.79 3.95
C THR A 127 1.20 -2.84 2.42
N THR A 128 0.22 -2.59 1.53
CA THR A 128 0.59 -2.44 0.10
C THR A 128 1.72 -1.41 -0.06
N LEU A 129 2.68 -1.72 -0.94
CA LEU A 129 3.77 -0.85 -1.35
C LEU A 129 3.30 0.23 -2.33
N TYR A 130 2.13 0.03 -2.96
CA TYR A 130 1.50 1.07 -3.76
C TYR A 130 1.16 2.27 -2.87
N GLY A 131 1.58 3.46 -3.31
CA GLY A 131 1.41 4.70 -2.55
C GLY A 131 2.22 4.77 -1.25
N VAL A 132 3.22 3.90 -1.05
CA VAL A 132 4.01 3.92 0.20
C VAL A 132 4.77 5.24 0.37
N VAL A 133 5.18 5.87 -0.73
CA VAL A 133 5.89 7.15 -0.75
C VAL A 133 5.02 8.35 -0.31
N ASN A 134 3.69 8.20 -0.31
CA ASN A 134 2.74 9.23 0.16
C ASN A 134 2.57 9.22 1.68
N ARG A 135 3.03 8.17 2.34
CA ARG A 135 2.90 8.01 3.80
C ARG A 135 3.99 8.78 4.52
N SER A 136 3.67 9.24 5.73
CA SER A 136 4.61 9.94 6.61
C SER A 136 5.06 9.09 7.81
N SER A 137 4.43 7.91 8.03
CA SER A 137 4.79 7.04 9.16
C SER A 137 4.65 5.54 8.88
N TYR A 138 5.61 4.76 9.37
CA TYR A 138 5.78 3.33 9.10
C TYR A 138 5.90 2.50 10.39
N TYR A 139 5.64 1.18 10.32
CA TYR A 139 5.66 0.30 11.50
C TYR A 139 4.80 0.82 12.67
N ASN A 140 3.57 1.24 12.39
CA ASN A 140 2.72 1.94 13.36
C ASN A 140 2.11 1.04 14.43
N GLY A 141 1.42 1.64 15.41
CA GLY A 141 0.66 0.91 16.42
C GLY A 141 1.49 -0.17 17.13
N ASP A 142 0.94 -1.37 17.15
CA ASP A 142 1.47 -2.50 17.92
C ASP A 142 2.74 -3.14 17.35
N TYR A 143 3.26 -2.69 16.21
CA TYR A 143 4.58 -3.14 15.75
C TYR A 143 5.70 -2.84 16.75
N SER A 144 5.54 -1.84 17.62
CA SER A 144 6.46 -1.60 18.75
C SER A 144 6.45 -2.74 19.77
N LYS A 145 5.32 -3.44 19.97
CA LYS A 145 5.22 -4.62 20.85
C LYS A 145 6.03 -5.80 20.30
N LYS A 146 6.12 -5.93 18.97
CA LYS A 146 6.84 -7.03 18.31
C LYS A 146 8.32 -6.75 18.14
N TYR A 147 8.68 -5.56 17.68
CA TYR A 147 10.06 -5.23 17.28
C TYR A 147 10.78 -4.31 18.28
N GLY A 148 10.12 -3.87 19.34
CA GLY A 148 10.72 -3.04 20.38
C GLY A 148 11.27 -1.73 19.81
N ASP A 149 12.50 -1.37 20.20
CA ASP A 149 13.12 -0.12 19.78
C ASP A 149 13.56 -0.09 18.30
N LEU A 150 13.61 -1.25 17.62
CA LEU A 150 13.98 -1.33 16.20
C LEU A 150 13.05 -0.51 15.29
N VAL A 151 11.80 -0.29 15.70
CA VAL A 151 10.84 0.50 14.90
C VAL A 151 11.04 2.01 15.05
N ARG A 152 11.81 2.49 16.03
CA ARG A 152 11.95 3.93 16.28
C ARG A 152 12.62 4.64 15.10
N PRO A 153 13.76 4.17 14.56
CA PRO A 153 14.36 4.80 13.39
C PRO A 153 13.48 4.66 12.14
N ALA A 154 12.77 3.53 12.01
CA ALA A 154 11.88 3.27 10.87
C ALA A 154 10.60 4.12 10.88
N ARG A 155 10.15 4.62 12.04
CA ARG A 155 8.82 5.22 12.21
C ARG A 155 8.56 6.39 11.27
N LYS A 156 9.57 7.22 11.01
CA LYS A 156 9.46 8.44 10.19
C LYS A 156 10.49 8.48 9.05
N ASN A 157 11.03 7.32 8.68
CA ASN A 157 12.07 7.24 7.66
C ASN A 157 11.86 5.98 6.81
N LEU A 158 11.50 6.16 5.55
CA LEU A 158 11.17 5.06 4.64
C LEU A 158 12.39 4.16 4.37
N ARG A 159 13.60 4.72 4.27
CA ARG A 159 14.83 3.91 4.12
C ARG A 159 15.05 3.00 5.31
N ALA A 160 14.92 3.53 6.52
CA ALA A 160 15.04 2.75 7.75
C ALA A 160 13.92 1.70 7.85
N ALA A 161 12.70 2.00 7.38
CA ALA A 161 11.62 1.02 7.30
C ALA A 161 11.91 -0.11 6.29
N ILE A 162 12.43 0.22 5.11
CA ILE A 162 12.84 -0.77 4.10
C ILE A 162 13.99 -1.63 4.64
N ALA A 163 14.99 -1.01 5.27
CA ALA A 163 16.14 -1.72 5.85
C ALA A 163 15.70 -2.69 6.97
N LEU A 164 14.84 -2.22 7.88
CA LEU A 164 14.26 -3.07 8.92
C LEU A 164 13.46 -4.24 8.33
N CYS A 165 12.70 -4.01 7.27
CA CYS A 165 11.98 -5.07 6.57
C CYS A 165 12.96 -6.08 5.94
N ALA A 166 13.99 -5.59 5.25
CA ALA A 166 14.98 -6.41 4.57
C ALA A 166 15.68 -7.40 5.52
N THR A 167 16.01 -6.97 6.74
CA THR A 167 16.75 -7.79 7.71
C THR A 167 15.85 -8.56 8.67
N GLU A 168 14.81 -7.94 9.23
CA GLU A 168 13.97 -8.56 10.27
C GLU A 168 12.75 -9.28 9.70
N CYS A 169 12.04 -8.68 8.75
CA CYS A 169 10.83 -9.29 8.18
C CYS A 169 11.19 -10.32 7.10
N ALA A 170 12.05 -9.96 6.16
CA ALA A 170 12.44 -10.85 5.08
C ALA A 170 13.49 -11.86 5.55
N GLN A 171 14.15 -11.65 6.69
CA GLN A 171 15.27 -12.48 7.17
C GLN A 171 16.43 -12.51 6.16
N GLY A 172 16.64 -11.39 5.49
CA GLY A 172 17.62 -11.21 4.43
C GLY A 172 18.93 -10.60 4.90
N ARG A 173 19.76 -10.27 3.91
CA ARG A 173 20.95 -9.44 4.11
C ARG A 173 20.58 -7.95 4.11
N GLU A 174 21.48 -7.13 4.62
CA GLU A 174 21.46 -5.69 4.39
C GLU A 174 21.51 -5.38 2.89
N LEU A 175 20.82 -4.31 2.51
CA LEU A 175 20.79 -3.77 1.15
C LEU A 175 22.02 -2.89 0.96
N GLU A 176 22.63 -2.96 -0.22
CA GLU A 176 23.63 -1.98 -0.63
C GLU A 176 22.94 -0.64 -0.96
N ASP A 177 23.67 0.49 -0.89
CA ASP A 177 23.07 1.82 -1.05
C ASP A 177 22.35 1.97 -2.41
N TRP A 178 22.96 1.52 -3.50
CA TRP A 178 22.33 1.56 -4.83
C TRP A 178 21.10 0.64 -4.93
N GLU A 179 21.02 -0.44 -4.16
CA GLU A 179 19.85 -1.31 -4.10
C GLU A 179 18.70 -0.62 -3.35
N MET A 180 18.99 0.05 -2.23
CA MET A 180 18.02 0.84 -1.47
C MET A 180 17.43 1.96 -2.33
N GLU A 181 18.29 2.75 -2.97
CA GLU A 181 17.83 3.86 -3.82
C GLU A 181 17.10 3.38 -5.07
N SER A 182 17.48 2.23 -5.63
CA SER A 182 16.72 1.58 -6.71
C SER A 182 15.32 1.17 -6.25
N ILE A 183 15.19 0.55 -5.07
CA ILE A 183 13.89 0.21 -4.48
C ILE A 183 13.06 1.47 -4.31
N LEU A 184 13.61 2.55 -3.74
CA LEU A 184 12.91 3.83 -3.64
C LEU A 184 12.46 4.35 -5.01
N ALA A 185 13.34 4.33 -6.03
CA ALA A 185 13.00 4.76 -7.37
C ALA A 185 11.79 4.00 -7.94
N TYR A 186 11.71 2.69 -7.69
CA TYR A 186 10.52 1.90 -8.05
C TYR A 186 9.28 2.27 -7.23
N LEU A 187 9.41 2.44 -5.92
CA LEU A 187 8.29 2.81 -5.04
C LEU A 187 7.68 4.18 -5.44
N TRP A 188 8.49 5.10 -5.96
CA TRP A 188 8.02 6.36 -6.53
C TRP A 188 7.29 6.21 -7.87
N GLN A 189 7.54 5.14 -8.64
CA GLN A 189 6.74 4.86 -9.86
C GLN A 189 5.32 4.39 -9.52
N ILE A 190 5.17 3.67 -8.40
CA ILE A 190 3.89 3.19 -7.88
C ILE A 190 3.30 4.12 -6.81
N ASP A 191 3.58 5.43 -6.91
CA ASP A 191 2.89 6.51 -6.20
C ASP A 191 1.36 6.43 -6.41
N LEU A 192 0.58 6.88 -5.42
CA LEU A 192 -0.85 7.11 -5.60
C LEU A 192 -1.09 8.03 -6.81
N LYS A 193 -2.15 7.78 -7.56
CA LYS A 193 -2.61 8.63 -8.65
C LYS A 193 -3.80 9.46 -8.21
N MET A 194 -4.03 10.60 -8.86
CA MET A 194 -5.16 11.47 -8.55
C MET A 194 -6.52 10.75 -8.68
N SER A 195 -6.66 9.88 -9.68
CA SER A 195 -7.82 9.00 -9.83
C SER A 195 -8.03 8.00 -8.69
N ASP A 196 -6.99 7.65 -7.92
CA ASP A 196 -7.14 6.73 -6.78
C ASP A 196 -7.90 7.34 -5.61
N LEU A 197 -7.91 8.67 -5.52
CA LEU A 197 -8.45 9.43 -4.39
C LEU A 197 -9.98 9.60 -4.46
N ASN A 198 -10.57 9.41 -5.64
CA ASN A 198 -12.00 9.60 -5.89
C ASN A 198 -12.53 10.96 -5.40
N LEU A 199 -11.74 12.03 -5.60
CA LEU A 199 -12.16 13.39 -5.21
C LEU A 199 -13.33 13.87 -6.08
N PRO A 200 -14.32 14.57 -5.50
CA PRO A 200 -15.31 15.30 -6.27
C PRO A 200 -14.66 16.30 -7.22
N GLU A 201 -15.30 16.53 -8.37
CA GLU A 201 -14.80 17.45 -9.40
C GLU A 201 -14.60 18.89 -8.88
N GLU A 202 -15.39 19.31 -7.88
CA GLU A 202 -15.21 20.61 -7.22
C GLU A 202 -13.92 20.68 -6.40
N GLU A 203 -13.54 19.60 -5.72
CA GLU A 203 -12.29 19.51 -4.97
C GLU A 203 -11.10 19.52 -5.94
N ILE A 204 -11.20 18.83 -7.09
CA ILE A 204 -10.17 18.90 -8.15
C ILE A 204 -10.01 20.34 -8.65
N ARG A 205 -11.11 21.05 -8.93
CA ARG A 205 -11.06 22.48 -9.31
C ARG A 205 -10.47 23.37 -8.21
N GLN A 206 -10.67 23.03 -6.94
CA GLN A 206 -10.03 23.74 -5.84
C GLN A 206 -8.50 23.56 -5.87
N LEU A 207 -8.01 22.34 -6.13
CA LEU A 207 -6.57 22.07 -6.28
C LEU A 207 -5.97 22.86 -7.46
N GLU A 208 -6.62 22.82 -8.62
CA GLU A 208 -6.16 23.53 -9.83
C GLU A 208 -6.07 25.04 -9.62
N ARG A 209 -7.08 25.63 -8.97
CA ARG A 209 -7.07 27.06 -8.61
C ARG A 209 -5.95 27.40 -7.64
N ALA A 210 -5.69 26.56 -6.65
CA ALA A 210 -4.61 26.80 -5.69
C ALA A 210 -3.21 26.69 -6.33
N ILE A 211 -3.04 25.81 -7.32
CA ILE A 211 -1.80 25.72 -8.12
C ILE A 211 -1.62 27.00 -8.94
N GLN A 212 -2.68 27.48 -9.59
CA GLN A 212 -2.65 28.67 -10.45
C GLN A 212 -2.47 29.96 -9.67
N SER A 213 -3.12 30.10 -8.51
CA SER A 213 -3.05 31.33 -7.71
C SER A 213 -1.66 31.52 -7.11
N GLY A 214 -0.95 30.42 -6.78
CA GLY A 214 0.34 30.47 -6.09
C GLY A 214 0.27 31.09 -4.69
N SER A 215 -0.94 31.35 -4.17
CA SER A 215 -1.17 31.93 -2.86
C SER A 215 -0.83 30.93 -1.77
N GLN A 216 0.03 31.31 -0.83
CA GLN A 216 0.45 30.42 0.25
C GLN A 216 -0.73 29.91 1.10
N GLY A 217 -1.77 30.73 1.28
CA GLY A 217 -3.00 30.33 1.98
C GLY A 217 -3.73 29.22 1.21
N ASP A 218 -4.11 29.49 -0.04
CA ASP A 218 -4.84 28.55 -0.90
C ASP A 218 -4.07 27.23 -1.08
N GLN A 219 -2.76 27.31 -1.25
CA GLN A 219 -1.90 26.13 -1.37
C GLN A 219 -1.86 25.31 -0.07
N THR A 220 -1.97 25.94 1.09
CA THR A 220 -2.00 25.21 2.37
C THR A 220 -3.31 24.45 2.52
N ASP A 221 -4.44 25.10 2.29
CA ASP A 221 -5.77 24.46 2.36
C ASP A 221 -5.89 23.34 1.32
N ALA A 222 -5.37 23.54 0.10
CA ALA A 222 -5.35 22.52 -0.94
C ALA A 222 -4.47 21.31 -0.59
N ARG A 223 -3.31 21.52 0.05
CA ARG A 223 -2.47 20.41 0.53
C ARG A 223 -3.18 19.61 1.62
N GLU A 224 -3.83 20.29 2.57
CA GLU A 224 -4.59 19.62 3.63
C GLU A 224 -5.75 18.80 3.09
N LEU A 225 -6.50 19.37 2.13
CA LEU A 225 -7.55 18.67 1.39
C LEU A 225 -7.00 17.39 0.73
N LEU A 226 -5.93 17.53 -0.05
CA LEU A 226 -5.33 16.41 -0.79
C LEU A 226 -4.79 15.32 0.16
N GLN A 227 -4.12 15.72 1.23
CA GLN A 227 -3.58 14.78 2.24
C GLN A 227 -4.68 14.11 3.07
N SER A 228 -5.86 14.73 3.21
CA SER A 228 -7.01 14.13 3.91
C SER A 228 -7.66 12.98 3.12
N ALA A 229 -7.37 12.88 1.83
CA ALA A 229 -7.95 11.89 0.92
C ALA A 229 -7.32 10.49 1.02
N TYR A 230 -6.28 10.33 1.84
CA TYR A 230 -5.64 9.04 2.07
C TYR A 230 -5.02 8.95 3.47
N LEU A 231 -4.86 7.74 4.00
CA LEU A 231 -4.17 7.52 5.26
C LEU A 231 -2.66 7.78 5.11
N SER A 232 -2.14 8.73 5.91
CA SER A 232 -0.71 9.02 5.98
C SER A 232 0.11 7.93 6.69
N TYR A 233 -0.55 6.92 7.27
CA TYR A 233 0.08 5.78 7.93
C TYR A 233 -0.86 4.57 7.91
N SER A 234 -0.32 3.35 8.04
CA SER A 234 -1.14 2.14 8.18
C SER A 234 -1.28 1.76 9.66
N PRO A 235 -2.50 1.75 10.24
CA PRO A 235 -2.74 1.31 11.61
C PRO A 235 -2.46 -0.19 11.79
N ALA A 236 -2.12 -0.58 13.02
CA ALA A 236 -1.80 -1.96 13.36
C ALA A 236 -2.20 -2.27 14.80
N THR A 237 -3.21 -3.11 14.95
CA THR A 237 -3.68 -3.61 16.24
C THR A 237 -3.47 -5.11 16.32
N PHE A 238 -2.70 -5.54 17.31
CA PHE A 238 -2.47 -6.96 17.62
C PHE A 238 -3.48 -7.41 18.66
N VAL A 239 -4.18 -8.52 18.38
CA VAL A 239 -5.17 -9.11 19.28
C VAL A 239 -4.86 -10.57 19.57
N PRO A 240 -5.24 -11.09 20.75
CA PRO A 240 -5.10 -12.50 21.02
C PRO A 240 -6.04 -13.35 20.14
N PRO A 241 -5.75 -14.65 19.99
CA PRO A 241 -6.72 -15.65 19.54
C PRO A 241 -7.95 -15.68 20.47
N PRO A 242 -9.06 -16.31 20.07
CA PRO A 242 -10.23 -16.43 20.93
C PRO A 242 -9.89 -17.11 22.26
N PRO A 243 -10.50 -16.68 23.38
CA PRO A 243 -10.26 -17.29 24.70
C PRO A 243 -10.54 -18.79 24.68
N ASN A 244 -11.66 -19.20 24.07
CA ASN A 244 -12.01 -20.59 23.81
C ASN A 244 -11.90 -20.88 22.30
N ARG A 245 -10.94 -21.72 21.90
CA ARG A 245 -10.68 -22.06 20.50
C ARG A 245 -11.61 -23.13 19.95
N GLU A 246 -12.29 -23.88 20.81
CA GLU A 246 -13.32 -24.83 20.38
C GLU A 246 -14.58 -24.07 19.92
N ILE A 247 -14.90 -22.97 20.60
CA ILE A 247 -16.04 -22.12 20.25
C ILE A 247 -15.65 -21.12 19.16
N GLY A 248 -14.49 -20.48 19.25
CA GLY A 248 -14.09 -19.36 18.39
C GLY A 248 -14.35 -18.01 19.06
N TYR A 249 -14.36 -16.93 18.30
CA TYR A 249 -14.73 -15.61 18.80
C TYR A 249 -16.24 -15.56 19.13
N GLU A 250 -16.57 -15.20 20.37
CA GLU A 250 -17.95 -15.18 20.86
C GLU A 250 -18.82 -14.19 20.06
N GLY A 251 -20.02 -14.63 19.68
CA GLY A 251 -20.98 -13.80 18.92
C GLY A 251 -20.61 -13.56 17.46
N VAL A 252 -19.63 -14.30 16.93
CA VAL A 252 -19.17 -14.20 15.54
C VAL A 252 -19.49 -15.51 14.82
N GLU A 253 -20.40 -15.44 13.85
CA GLU A 253 -20.73 -16.58 12.98
C GLU A 253 -19.96 -16.46 11.67
N GLY A 254 -19.23 -17.51 11.27
CA GLY A 254 -18.37 -17.49 10.09
C GLY A 254 -19.13 -17.71 8.78
N ASP A 255 -18.75 -16.96 7.75
CA ASP A 255 -19.21 -17.13 6.37
C ASP A 255 -18.20 -17.96 5.56
N PRO A 256 -18.52 -19.21 5.16
CA PRO A 256 -17.60 -20.05 4.39
C PRO A 256 -17.29 -19.49 3.00
N ALA A 257 -18.15 -18.65 2.41
CA ALA A 257 -17.87 -18.01 1.12
C ALA A 257 -16.70 -17.02 1.25
N ASN A 258 -16.73 -16.16 2.28
CA ASN A 258 -15.59 -15.30 2.61
C ASN A 258 -14.35 -16.11 3.02
N GLY A 259 -14.56 -17.20 3.77
CA GLY A 259 -13.50 -18.09 4.21
C GLY A 259 -12.72 -18.72 3.06
N ARG A 260 -13.43 -19.08 1.98
CA ARG A 260 -12.81 -19.56 0.73
C ARG A 260 -11.84 -18.53 0.15
N ILE A 261 -12.27 -17.27 0.05
CA ILE A 261 -11.45 -16.18 -0.49
C ILE A 261 -10.17 -16.03 0.35
N ILE A 262 -10.31 -16.05 1.67
CA ILE A 262 -9.16 -15.95 2.58
C ILE A 262 -8.22 -17.14 2.37
N TYR A 263 -8.75 -18.36 2.32
CA TYR A 263 -7.94 -19.55 2.09
C TYR A 263 -7.14 -19.45 0.78
N GLU A 264 -7.80 -19.13 -0.32
CA GLU A 264 -7.21 -19.06 -1.65
C GLU A 264 -6.23 -17.88 -1.82
N ARG A 265 -6.59 -16.70 -1.32
CA ARG A 265 -5.83 -15.46 -1.55
C ARG A 265 -4.79 -15.15 -0.49
N SER A 266 -4.93 -15.71 0.71
CA SER A 266 -4.01 -15.49 1.83
C SER A 266 -3.20 -16.74 2.14
N CYS A 267 -3.87 -17.85 2.47
CA CYS A 267 -3.18 -19.06 2.92
C CYS A 267 -2.36 -19.68 1.77
N LEU A 268 -2.99 -19.91 0.62
CA LEU A 268 -2.33 -20.53 -0.53
C LEU A 268 -1.26 -19.65 -1.17
N HIS A 269 -1.27 -18.32 -0.98
CA HIS A 269 -0.20 -17.45 -1.46
C HIS A 269 1.17 -17.87 -0.91
N CYS A 270 1.22 -18.26 0.37
CA CYS A 270 2.45 -18.68 1.03
C CYS A 270 2.61 -20.20 1.08
N HIS A 271 1.51 -20.91 1.36
CA HIS A 271 1.50 -22.34 1.63
C HIS A 271 1.22 -23.20 0.40
N GLY A 272 0.61 -22.64 -0.64
CA GLY A 272 0.37 -23.35 -1.90
C GLY A 272 1.67 -23.65 -2.62
N GLN A 273 1.86 -24.90 -3.02
CA GLN A 273 3.08 -25.38 -3.71
C GLN A 273 4.37 -25.04 -2.94
N GLN A 274 4.27 -24.85 -1.63
CA GLN A 274 5.36 -24.43 -0.75
C GLN A 274 6.09 -23.14 -1.19
N ARG A 275 5.36 -22.20 -1.83
CA ARG A 275 5.96 -20.99 -2.43
C ARG A 275 6.86 -20.20 -1.48
N TYR A 276 6.38 -19.94 -0.26
CA TYR A 276 7.14 -19.22 0.78
C TYR A 276 7.20 -19.97 2.12
N SER A 277 6.54 -21.13 2.20
CA SER A 277 6.43 -21.93 3.41
C SER A 277 6.68 -23.41 3.10
N PHE A 278 7.47 -24.08 3.93
CA PHE A 278 7.66 -25.53 3.83
C PHE A 278 6.40 -26.32 4.22
N PHE A 279 5.42 -25.70 4.87
CA PHE A 279 4.15 -26.33 5.20
C PHE A 279 3.19 -26.15 4.02
N ASN A 280 2.99 -27.21 3.23
CA ASN A 280 2.12 -27.16 2.06
C ASN A 280 0.64 -27.18 2.47
N LEU A 281 -0.15 -26.32 1.83
CA LEU A 281 -1.61 -26.38 1.86
C LEU A 281 -2.12 -26.46 0.42
N ASP A 282 -3.23 -27.15 0.22
CA ASP A 282 -3.91 -27.33 -1.06
C ASP A 282 -5.38 -27.66 -0.84
N HIS A 283 -6.14 -27.81 -1.93
CA HIS A 283 -7.57 -28.14 -1.87
C HIS A 283 -7.87 -29.62 -1.55
N SER A 284 -6.93 -30.38 -0.97
CA SER A 284 -7.17 -31.77 -0.59
C SER A 284 -7.88 -31.88 0.76
N ALA A 285 -8.65 -32.97 0.92
CA ALA A 285 -9.27 -33.31 2.20
C ALA A 285 -8.23 -33.42 3.34
N TYR A 286 -6.98 -33.81 3.05
CA TYR A 286 -5.92 -33.88 4.06
C TYR A 286 -5.52 -32.49 4.59
N SER A 287 -5.42 -31.49 3.72
CA SER A 287 -5.13 -30.11 4.11
C SER A 287 -6.25 -29.54 4.99
N PHE A 288 -7.50 -29.74 4.59
CA PHE A 288 -8.66 -29.27 5.36
C PHE A 288 -8.84 -30.01 6.69
N ASP A 289 -8.72 -31.34 6.71
CA ASP A 289 -8.78 -32.11 7.96
C ASP A 289 -7.67 -31.72 8.93
N PHE A 290 -6.45 -31.51 8.42
CA PHE A 290 -5.33 -31.04 9.23
C PHE A 290 -5.66 -29.69 9.89
N LEU A 291 -6.12 -28.70 9.11
CA LEU A 291 -6.45 -27.38 9.64
C LEU A 291 -7.59 -27.47 10.65
N ARG A 292 -8.71 -28.12 10.28
CA ARG A 292 -9.87 -28.33 11.16
C ARG A 292 -9.47 -28.93 12.50
N LYS A 293 -8.63 -29.98 12.48
CA LYS A 293 -8.14 -30.65 13.69
C LYS A 293 -7.33 -29.73 14.61
N HIS A 294 -6.61 -28.76 14.06
CA HIS A 294 -5.70 -27.90 14.82
C HIS A 294 -6.26 -26.53 15.19
N PHE A 295 -7.28 -26.02 14.51
CA PHE A 295 -8.02 -24.81 14.90
C PHE A 295 -8.29 -24.76 16.42
N PRO A 296 -8.97 -25.76 17.03
CA PRO A 296 -9.37 -25.69 18.43
C PRO A 296 -8.23 -25.88 19.44
N ARG A 297 -7.02 -26.24 18.98
CA ARG A 297 -5.93 -26.66 19.87
C ARG A 297 -4.99 -25.50 20.22
N TYR A 298 -4.36 -25.53 21.39
CA TYR A 298 -3.22 -24.67 21.68
C TYR A 298 -1.93 -25.32 21.20
N THR A 299 -1.63 -25.20 19.91
CA THR A 299 -0.40 -25.76 19.30
C THR A 299 0.20 -24.80 18.29
N ARG A 300 1.44 -25.07 17.88
CA ARG A 300 2.13 -24.36 16.77
C ARG A 300 1.45 -24.47 15.40
N TYR A 301 0.42 -25.31 15.27
CA TYR A 301 -0.37 -25.51 14.05
C TYR A 301 -1.77 -24.92 14.14
N SER A 302 -2.14 -24.32 15.27
CA SER A 302 -3.44 -23.68 15.43
C SER A 302 -3.49 -22.43 14.57
N THR A 303 -4.42 -22.40 13.61
CA THR A 303 -4.64 -21.24 12.73
C THR A 303 -4.92 -19.98 13.54
N TYR A 304 -5.78 -20.06 14.57
CA TYR A 304 -6.01 -18.94 15.49
C TYR A 304 -4.71 -18.39 16.08
N GLN A 305 -3.78 -19.27 16.47
CA GLN A 305 -2.53 -18.84 17.07
C GLN A 305 -1.56 -18.24 16.07
N VAL A 306 -1.31 -18.95 14.97
CA VAL A 306 -0.29 -18.52 14.03
C VAL A 306 -0.70 -17.23 13.34
N VAL A 307 -1.99 -17.05 13.03
CA VAL A 307 -2.47 -15.79 12.44
C VAL A 307 -2.31 -14.60 13.40
N ARG A 308 -2.58 -14.81 14.71
CA ARG A 308 -2.60 -13.76 15.74
C ARG A 308 -1.28 -13.50 16.47
N TYR A 309 -0.31 -14.39 16.37
CA TYR A 309 1.01 -14.15 16.97
C TYR A 309 2.15 -14.30 15.97
N GLY A 310 1.86 -14.80 14.77
CA GLY A 310 2.87 -15.28 13.86
C GLY A 310 3.60 -16.51 14.41
N THR A 311 4.72 -16.85 13.77
CA THR A 311 5.73 -17.73 14.35
C THR A 311 7.07 -17.01 14.41
N SER A 312 7.99 -17.51 15.22
CA SER A 312 9.37 -16.98 15.26
C SER A 312 10.27 -17.72 14.27
N PRO A 313 11.23 -17.02 13.63
CA PRO A 313 12.36 -17.66 12.98
C PRO A 313 13.09 -18.60 13.95
N LEU A 314 13.44 -19.80 13.49
CA LEU A 314 14.25 -20.76 14.25
C LEU A 314 15.63 -20.91 13.60
N ASN A 315 16.64 -21.30 14.39
CA ASN A 315 17.96 -21.61 13.86
C ASN A 315 17.86 -22.67 12.74
N GLY A 316 18.39 -22.35 11.56
CA GLY A 316 18.29 -23.20 10.36
C GLY A 316 16.95 -23.16 9.61
N LYS A 317 15.88 -22.60 10.19
CA LYS A 317 14.58 -22.39 9.55
C LYS A 317 14.07 -20.98 9.86
N LYS A 318 14.56 -19.99 9.11
CA LYS A 318 14.18 -18.59 9.32
C LYS A 318 12.85 -18.19 8.68
N ALA A 319 12.30 -19.01 7.77
CA ALA A 319 10.94 -18.81 7.27
C ALA A 319 9.93 -18.91 8.43
N TYR A 320 9.06 -17.90 8.55
CA TYR A 320 8.09 -17.78 9.62
C TYR A 320 6.73 -17.29 9.10
N MET A 321 5.68 -17.50 9.88
CA MET A 321 4.34 -17.01 9.57
C MET A 321 4.18 -15.57 10.11
N PRO A 322 3.86 -14.58 9.27
CA PRO A 322 3.70 -13.18 9.69
C PRO A 322 2.40 -12.91 10.46
N HIS A 323 2.46 -11.98 11.40
CA HIS A 323 1.29 -11.59 12.19
C HIS A 323 0.30 -10.78 11.34
N TYR A 324 -0.97 -11.19 11.28
CA TYR A 324 -2.06 -10.37 10.76
C TYR A 324 -2.66 -9.48 11.85
N THR A 325 -2.57 -8.16 11.67
CA THR A 325 -3.28 -7.19 12.51
C THR A 325 -4.79 -7.27 12.26
N LEU A 326 -5.61 -6.68 13.14
CA LEU A 326 -7.05 -6.59 12.92
C LEU A 326 -7.42 -5.87 11.62
N GLU A 327 -6.63 -4.85 11.26
CA GLU A 327 -6.84 -4.08 10.05
C GLU A 327 -6.48 -4.87 8.79
N ARG A 328 -5.75 -5.99 8.93
CA ARG A 328 -5.37 -6.89 7.84
C ARG A 328 -6.19 -8.15 7.77
N MET A 329 -6.58 -8.73 8.91
CA MET A 329 -7.54 -9.83 8.97
C MET A 329 -8.36 -9.68 10.26
N SER A 330 -9.64 -9.37 10.13
CA SER A 330 -10.52 -9.17 11.29
C SER A 330 -10.80 -10.48 12.04
N ASN A 331 -11.45 -10.41 13.20
CA ASN A 331 -11.91 -11.60 13.90
C ASN A 331 -12.99 -12.34 13.10
N GLN A 332 -13.92 -11.59 12.48
CA GLN A 332 -14.93 -12.14 11.57
C GLN A 332 -14.28 -12.97 10.46
N GLN A 333 -13.27 -12.41 9.77
CA GLN A 333 -12.56 -13.11 8.69
C GLN A 333 -11.85 -14.39 9.16
N LEU A 334 -11.36 -14.42 10.39
CA LEU A 334 -10.74 -15.63 10.93
C LEU A 334 -11.78 -16.72 11.24
N GLU A 335 -12.99 -16.34 11.64
CA GLU A 335 -14.13 -17.26 11.77
C GLU A 335 -14.67 -17.69 10.39
N ASP A 336 -14.72 -16.80 9.41
CA ASP A 336 -15.06 -17.13 8.02
C ASP A 336 -14.13 -18.22 7.47
N LEU A 337 -12.82 -18.05 7.66
CA LEU A 337 -11.80 -19.04 7.29
C LEU A 337 -12.03 -20.39 7.98
N ARG A 338 -12.38 -20.37 9.28
CA ARG A 338 -12.69 -21.58 10.03
C ARG A 338 -13.93 -22.28 9.45
N ALA A 339 -15.00 -21.55 9.20
CA ALA A 339 -16.24 -22.09 8.64
C ALA A 339 -15.99 -22.76 7.29
N TYR A 340 -15.19 -22.15 6.42
CA TYR A 340 -14.80 -22.76 5.14
C TYR A 340 -14.00 -24.05 5.34
N VAL A 341 -12.99 -24.04 6.22
CA VAL A 341 -12.18 -25.24 6.52
C VAL A 341 -13.03 -26.37 7.09
N GLU A 342 -13.97 -26.06 7.98
CA GLU A 342 -14.90 -27.04 8.55
C GLU A 342 -15.87 -27.60 7.50
N GLN A 343 -16.32 -26.77 6.55
CA GLN A 343 -17.17 -27.20 5.43
C GLN A 343 -16.42 -28.14 4.48
N GLN A 344 -15.17 -27.83 4.12
CA GLN A 344 -14.39 -28.63 3.17
C GLN A 344 -13.81 -29.92 3.76
N ALA A 345 -13.79 -30.04 5.09
CA ALA A 345 -13.31 -31.22 5.81
C ALA A 345 -14.43 -32.24 6.13
N GLN A 346 -15.68 -31.94 5.77
CA GLN A 346 -16.82 -32.86 5.80
C GLN A 346 -16.88 -33.66 4.51
#